data_AF-A0A7Y1Y104-F1
#
_entry.id   AF-A0A7Y1Y104-F1
#
_cell.length_a   1.000
_cell.length_b   1.000
_cell.length_c   1.000
_cell.angle_alpha   90.00
_cell.angle_beta   90.00
_cell.angle_gamma   90.00
#
_symmetry.space_group_name_H-M   'P 1'
#
loop_
_entity.id
_entity.type
_entity.pdbx_description
1 polymer ?
#
loop_
_entity_poly.entity_id
_entity_poly.type
_entity_poly.pdbx_seq_one_letter_code
_entity_poly.pdbx_strand_id
1 'polypeptide(L)'
;MRAVRSMGVRGWVGLAVAMVAGAAVPLEAAEPVIKAGEKVTLTGTLQGGIMAIGGETTGWRLTYRRGEKPAKIEVDMAAIAEARKFDGAEVTVKGRIISKSYVERGPTLILKAATVTPEKEAPAPPAAPGNVKLPGITINIEEGAVDVEGTVCLHAGMLEFVACTKGTKEHESIVAVDARPMHIHTALLLLGAQPGNPAMRRLLEEDGGRWVEYPPRGGPVHVSLVFAGDDGKTIERPIGDFITRAADDIGGAPGAGEEVEDRKFPTNTFLFAGSQLHGDGPGPRRYLADGSGHVISISTFGDEVLCLPGVHGHDNGALIWEINPAGLPDVGAKVTLRLRPRGGSKDRDRSP
;
A
#
# COMPACT_ATOMS: atom_id res chain seq x y z
N MET A 1 63.52 -53.70 9.21
CA MET A 1 62.26 -52.93 9.06
C MET A 1 61.06 -53.88 9.13
N ARG A 2 60.33 -53.87 10.24
CA ARG A 2 58.87 -54.09 10.37
C ARG A 2 58.56 -54.37 11.84
N ALA A 3 57.84 -53.45 12.46
CA ALA A 3 57.30 -53.60 13.80
C ALA A 3 55.99 -54.40 13.73
N VAL A 4 55.83 -55.38 14.61
CA VAL A 4 54.56 -56.04 14.93
C VAL A 4 54.27 -55.72 16.40
N ARG A 5 53.13 -55.08 16.66
CA ARG A 5 52.59 -54.83 18.00
C ARG A 5 51.65 -55.96 18.38
N SER A 6 51.78 -56.49 19.59
CA SER A 6 50.77 -57.33 20.25
C SER A 6 50.43 -56.78 21.63
N MET A 7 49.11 -56.61 21.85
CA MET A 7 48.28 -56.77 23.05
C MET A 7 48.81 -56.42 24.45
N GLY A 8 48.01 -55.61 25.16
CA GLY A 8 48.04 -55.44 26.62
C GLY A 8 46.67 -54.97 27.12
N VAL A 9 46.16 -55.67 28.13
CA VAL A 9 44.77 -55.75 28.62
C VAL A 9 44.39 -54.60 29.57
N ARG A 10 43.09 -54.31 29.61
CA ARG A 10 42.37 -53.31 30.41
C ARG A 10 42.58 -53.44 31.93
N GLY A 11 42.75 -52.29 32.61
CA GLY A 11 42.54 -52.12 34.05
C GLY A 11 41.35 -51.17 34.31
N TRP A 12 40.40 -51.63 35.12
CA TRP A 12 39.22 -50.88 35.61
C TRP A 12 39.62 -49.93 36.75
N VAL A 13 39.07 -48.71 36.76
CA VAL A 13 38.99 -47.86 37.95
C VAL A 13 37.54 -47.41 38.09
N GLY A 14 36.90 -47.81 39.19
CA GLY A 14 35.55 -47.41 39.54
C GLY A 14 35.50 -45.98 40.08
N LEU A 15 34.41 -45.26 39.77
CA LEU A 15 34.08 -43.99 40.40
C LEU A 15 32.62 -44.03 40.88
N ALA A 16 32.43 -43.73 42.16
CA ALA A 16 31.16 -43.77 42.86
C ALA A 16 30.19 -42.68 42.36
N VAL A 17 28.92 -43.05 42.20
CA VAL A 17 27.82 -42.14 41.88
C VAL A 17 27.15 -41.73 43.19
N ALA A 18 27.17 -40.43 43.51
CA ALA A 18 26.35 -39.85 44.56
C ALA A 18 24.97 -39.47 43.97
N MET A 19 23.90 -40.08 44.49
CA MET A 19 22.52 -39.67 44.18
C MET A 19 22.17 -38.42 44.99
N VAL A 20 21.74 -37.36 44.31
CA VAL A 20 21.05 -36.22 44.91
C VAL A 20 19.56 -36.40 44.65
N ALA A 21 18.77 -36.49 45.72
CA ALA A 21 17.32 -36.54 45.66
C ALA A 21 16.77 -35.20 45.15
N GLY A 22 16.10 -35.21 44.00
CA GLY A 22 15.41 -34.05 43.45
C GLY A 22 14.09 -33.81 44.19
N ALA A 23 13.93 -32.61 44.75
CA ALA A 23 12.65 -32.13 45.26
C ALA A 23 11.66 -31.95 44.10
N ALA A 24 10.43 -32.43 44.29
CA ALA A 24 9.36 -32.29 43.31
C ALA A 24 9.01 -30.81 43.09
N VAL A 25 9.11 -30.36 41.84
CA VAL A 25 8.66 -29.03 41.40
C VAL A 25 7.12 -28.98 41.50
N PRO A 26 6.52 -27.97 42.15
CA PRO A 26 5.07 -27.83 42.17
C PRO A 26 4.55 -27.64 40.75
N LEU A 27 3.49 -28.37 40.40
CA LEU A 27 2.78 -28.22 39.13
C LEU A 27 2.19 -26.80 39.07
N GLU A 28 2.77 -25.96 38.21
CA GLU A 28 2.32 -24.59 37.95
C GLU A 28 0.83 -24.61 37.55
N ALA A 29 -0.02 -23.91 38.30
CA ALA A 29 -1.45 -23.87 38.04
C ALA A 29 -1.71 -23.30 36.64
N ALA A 30 -2.35 -24.08 35.77
CA ALA A 30 -2.67 -23.65 34.40
C ALA A 30 -3.47 -22.34 34.41
N GLU A 31 -2.95 -21.33 33.73
CA GLU A 31 -3.52 -19.98 33.68
C GLU A 31 -4.95 -19.98 33.09
N PRO A 32 -5.85 -19.09 33.55
CA PRO A 32 -7.23 -19.05 33.08
C PRO A 32 -7.31 -18.63 31.60
N VAL A 33 -7.71 -19.57 30.74
CA VAL A 33 -7.96 -19.33 29.31
C VAL A 33 -9.15 -18.39 29.16
N ILE A 34 -8.97 -17.28 28.46
CA ILE A 34 -10.05 -16.34 28.12
C ILE A 34 -11.12 -17.07 27.30
N LYS A 35 -12.38 -17.03 27.73
CA LYS A 35 -13.50 -17.73 27.08
C LYS A 35 -14.46 -16.76 26.40
N ALA A 36 -15.14 -17.24 25.36
CA ALA A 36 -16.25 -16.51 24.74
C ALA A 36 -17.34 -16.17 25.78
N GLY A 37 -17.89 -14.96 25.71
CA GLY A 37 -18.94 -14.47 26.61
C GLY A 37 -18.43 -13.80 27.89
N GLU A 38 -17.15 -13.97 28.24
CA GLU A 38 -16.55 -13.41 29.44
C GLU A 38 -16.46 -11.88 29.36
N LYS A 39 -16.83 -11.20 30.46
CA LYS A 39 -16.54 -9.76 30.62
C LYS A 39 -15.15 -9.61 31.18
N VAL A 40 -14.28 -8.88 30.49
CA VAL A 40 -12.88 -8.72 30.88
C VAL A 40 -12.52 -7.25 31.01
N THR A 41 -11.52 -6.99 31.85
CA THR A 41 -10.80 -5.72 31.93
C THR A 41 -9.34 -6.04 31.65
N LEU A 42 -8.81 -5.58 30.52
CA LEU A 42 -7.43 -5.83 30.12
C LEU A 42 -6.68 -4.51 30.01
N THR A 43 -5.49 -4.46 30.62
CA THR A 43 -4.60 -3.30 30.60
C THR A 43 -3.37 -3.61 29.76
N GLY A 44 -3.03 -2.72 28.84
CA GLY A 44 -1.87 -2.90 27.98
C GLY A 44 -1.75 -1.83 26.90
N THR A 45 -0.80 -2.03 25.99
CA THR A 45 -0.59 -1.11 24.87
C THR A 45 -1.54 -1.43 23.73
N LEU A 46 -2.34 -0.44 23.33
CA LEU A 46 -3.25 -0.56 22.19
C LEU A 46 -2.56 -0.10 20.91
N GLN A 47 -2.73 -0.86 19.84
CA GLN A 47 -2.17 -0.56 18.52
C GLN A 47 -3.28 -0.60 17.47
N GLY A 48 -3.44 0.50 16.74
CA GLY A 48 -4.33 0.64 15.58
C GLY A 48 -3.60 0.44 14.25
N GLY A 49 -4.32 0.61 13.15
CA GLY A 49 -3.75 0.59 11.79
C GLY A 49 -3.32 -0.80 11.30
N ILE A 50 -3.75 -1.88 11.97
CA ILE A 50 -3.38 -3.24 11.58
C ILE A 50 -4.16 -3.62 10.32
N MET A 51 -3.44 -3.90 9.24
CA MET A 51 -4.00 -4.35 7.97
C MET A 51 -3.66 -5.83 7.77
N ALA A 52 -4.65 -6.63 7.40
CA ALA A 52 -4.48 -8.02 6.98
C ALA A 52 -5.09 -8.21 5.60
N ILE A 53 -4.43 -9.03 4.77
CA ILE A 53 -4.96 -9.42 3.45
C ILE A 53 -6.35 -10.03 3.66
N GLY A 54 -7.34 -9.60 2.88
CA GLY A 54 -8.73 -10.07 2.99
C GLY A 54 -9.56 -9.42 4.10
N GLY A 55 -9.05 -8.40 4.81
CA GLY A 55 -9.82 -7.69 5.84
C GLY A 55 -10.06 -8.50 7.12
N GLU A 56 -9.26 -9.55 7.35
CA GLU A 56 -9.41 -10.50 8.45
C GLU A 56 -8.85 -10.00 9.80
N THR A 57 -9.19 -8.78 10.14
CA THR A 57 -8.79 -8.16 11.40
C THR A 57 -9.80 -7.11 11.83
N THR A 58 -9.85 -6.82 13.13
CA THR A 58 -10.57 -5.65 13.63
C THR A 58 -9.85 -4.33 13.35
N GLY A 59 -8.60 -4.38 12.88
CA GLY A 59 -7.73 -3.21 12.71
C GLY A 59 -7.03 -2.76 14.00
N TRP A 60 -7.31 -3.42 15.12
CA TRP A 60 -6.83 -3.04 16.45
C TRP A 60 -6.37 -4.26 17.24
N ARG A 61 -5.31 -4.09 18.02
CA ARG A 61 -4.76 -5.14 18.89
C ARG A 61 -4.31 -4.55 20.22
N LEU A 62 -4.66 -5.22 21.30
CA LEU A 62 -4.13 -4.94 22.62
C LEU A 62 -3.02 -5.95 22.94
N THR A 63 -1.84 -5.44 23.27
CA THR A 63 -0.76 -6.23 23.85
C THR A 63 -0.79 -6.03 25.36
N TYR A 64 -1.10 -7.08 26.11
CA TYR A 64 -1.27 -7.05 27.57
C TYR A 64 -0.40 -8.11 28.23
N ARG A 65 -0.27 -8.07 29.56
CA ARG A 65 0.43 -9.12 30.32
C ARG A 65 -0.56 -10.14 30.84
N ARG A 66 -0.23 -11.43 30.69
CA ARG A 66 -0.92 -12.54 31.33
C ARG A 66 0.12 -13.26 32.20
N GLY A 67 0.05 -13.02 33.51
CA GLY A 67 1.16 -13.36 34.41
C GLY A 67 2.43 -12.61 34.00
N GLU A 68 3.53 -13.34 33.85
CA GLU A 68 4.81 -12.79 33.37
C GLU A 68 4.95 -12.75 31.84
N LYS A 69 4.02 -13.37 31.09
CA LYS A 69 4.14 -13.51 29.64
C LYS A 69 3.34 -12.43 28.89
N PRO A 70 3.90 -11.87 27.79
CA PRO A 70 3.14 -10.98 26.92
C PRO A 70 2.09 -11.78 26.13
N ALA A 71 0.87 -11.26 26.09
CA ALA A 71 -0.26 -11.80 25.34
C ALA A 71 -0.85 -10.73 24.41
N LYS A 72 -1.54 -11.16 23.37
CA LYS A 72 -2.15 -10.29 22.36
C LYS A 72 -3.59 -10.69 22.11
N ILE A 73 -4.48 -9.72 21.93
CA ILE A 73 -5.87 -9.95 21.55
C ILE A 73 -6.33 -8.87 20.56
N GLU A 74 -7.10 -9.27 19.55
CA GLU A 74 -7.77 -8.33 18.65
C GLU A 74 -8.89 -7.61 19.40
N VAL A 75 -9.03 -6.31 19.16
CA VAL A 75 -10.04 -5.48 19.84
C VAL A 75 -11.00 -4.92 18.80
N ASP A 76 -12.29 -5.11 18.99
CA ASP A 76 -13.30 -4.38 18.22
C ASP A 76 -13.56 -3.03 18.92
N MET A 77 -13.09 -1.96 18.28
CA MET A 77 -13.18 -0.58 18.76
C MET A 77 -14.33 0.19 18.10
N ALA A 78 -15.23 -0.46 17.34
CA ALA A 78 -16.26 0.21 16.54
C ALA A 78 -17.22 1.08 17.37
N ALA A 79 -17.41 0.76 18.66
CA ALA A 79 -18.27 1.52 19.58
C ALA A 79 -17.54 2.64 20.34
N ILE A 80 -16.22 2.79 20.16
CA ILE A 80 -15.41 3.77 20.90
C ILE A 80 -15.21 5.03 20.03
N ALA A 81 -15.80 6.14 20.47
CA ALA A 81 -15.58 7.43 19.82
C ALA A 81 -14.10 7.83 19.89
N GLU A 82 -13.61 8.43 18.80
CA GLU A 82 -12.23 8.92 18.71
C GLU A 82 -11.16 7.86 19.01
N ALA A 83 -11.43 6.58 18.71
CA ALA A 83 -10.56 5.45 19.02
C ALA A 83 -9.07 5.67 18.66
N ARG A 84 -8.81 6.41 17.57
CA ARG A 84 -7.46 6.78 17.10
C ARG A 84 -6.62 7.54 18.14
N LYS A 85 -7.23 8.26 19.09
CA LYS A 85 -6.51 8.93 20.19
C LYS A 85 -5.79 7.96 21.12
N PHE A 86 -6.21 6.70 21.13
CA PHE A 86 -5.64 5.64 21.97
C PHE A 86 -4.59 4.80 21.24
N ASP A 87 -4.27 5.10 19.97
CA ASP A 87 -3.24 4.37 19.23
C ASP A 87 -1.85 4.63 19.83
N GLY A 88 -1.16 3.54 20.18
CA GLY A 88 0.13 3.56 20.87
C GLY A 88 0.04 3.82 22.39
N ALA A 89 -1.15 4.11 22.92
CA ALA A 89 -1.32 4.42 24.34
C ALA A 89 -1.41 3.16 25.21
N GLU A 90 -0.96 3.27 26.46
CA GLU A 90 -1.28 2.30 27.50
C GLU A 90 -2.70 2.58 28.02
N VAL A 91 -3.58 1.60 27.82
CA VAL A 91 -5.01 1.74 28.10
C VAL A 91 -5.53 0.54 28.88
N THR A 92 -6.57 0.79 29.64
CA THR A 92 -7.44 -0.23 30.22
C THR A 92 -8.71 -0.33 29.39
N VAL A 93 -8.89 -1.48 28.73
CA VAL A 93 -10.07 -1.79 27.89
C VAL A 93 -11.01 -2.68 28.69
N LYS A 94 -12.26 -2.22 28.88
CA LYS A 94 -13.34 -3.04 29.44
C LYS A 94 -14.28 -3.45 28.33
N GLY A 95 -14.64 -4.72 28.31
CA GLY A 95 -15.46 -5.25 27.23
C GLY A 95 -15.90 -6.68 27.46
N ARG A 96 -16.40 -7.29 26.38
CA ARG A 96 -16.79 -8.69 26.36
C ARG A 96 -16.01 -9.44 25.28
N ILE A 97 -15.57 -10.63 25.61
CA ILE A 97 -14.97 -11.54 24.65
C ILE A 97 -16.07 -12.12 23.76
N ILE A 98 -15.93 -11.95 22.46
CA ILE A 98 -16.86 -12.51 21.48
C ILE A 98 -16.09 -13.38 20.48
N SER A 99 -16.78 -14.35 19.90
CA SER A 99 -16.25 -15.07 18.74
C SER A 99 -16.65 -14.31 17.48
N LYS A 100 -15.66 -13.94 16.66
CA LYS A 100 -15.86 -13.39 15.32
C LYS A 100 -15.37 -14.42 14.31
N SER A 101 -16.24 -14.86 13.42
CA SER A 101 -15.87 -15.78 12.35
C SER A 101 -15.30 -15.00 11.17
N TYR A 102 -14.03 -15.24 10.87
CA TYR A 102 -13.37 -14.78 9.65
C TYR A 102 -13.48 -15.87 8.57
N VAL A 103 -13.32 -15.49 7.30
CA VAL A 103 -13.53 -16.38 6.14
C VAL A 103 -12.46 -17.47 6.10
N GLU A 104 -11.19 -17.10 6.23
CA GLU A 104 -10.03 -18.02 6.20
C GLU A 104 -9.65 -18.50 7.59
N ARG A 105 -9.68 -17.60 8.59
CA ARG A 105 -9.26 -17.91 9.97
C ARG A 105 -10.33 -18.59 10.83
N GLY A 106 -11.58 -18.62 10.38
CA GLY A 106 -12.68 -19.18 11.16
C GLY A 106 -12.94 -18.43 12.47
N PRO A 107 -13.55 -19.09 13.48
CA PRO A 107 -13.93 -18.48 14.75
C PRO A 107 -12.71 -18.00 15.55
N THR A 108 -12.59 -16.68 15.72
CA THR A 108 -11.51 -16.04 16.49
C THR A 108 -12.09 -15.28 17.67
N LEU A 109 -11.52 -15.46 18.86
CA LEU A 109 -11.89 -14.68 20.04
C LEU A 109 -11.30 -13.26 19.96
N ILE A 110 -12.16 -12.27 20.06
CA ILE A 110 -11.80 -10.85 20.08
C ILE A 110 -12.43 -10.15 21.29
N LEU A 111 -11.83 -9.07 21.75
CA LEU A 111 -12.38 -8.21 22.78
C LEU A 111 -13.26 -7.13 22.16
N LYS A 112 -14.57 -7.20 22.31
CA LYS A 112 -15.46 -6.10 21.95
C LYS A 112 -15.42 -5.02 23.03
N ALA A 113 -14.80 -3.89 22.73
CA ALA A 113 -14.62 -2.79 23.68
C ALA A 113 -15.96 -2.12 23.98
N ALA A 114 -16.23 -1.93 25.28
CA ALA A 114 -17.34 -1.12 25.78
C ALA A 114 -16.85 0.22 26.29
N THR A 115 -15.71 0.24 26.99
CA THR A 115 -15.03 1.47 27.41
C THR A 115 -13.52 1.32 27.30
N VAL A 116 -12.83 2.44 27.09
CA VAL A 116 -11.37 2.54 27.03
C VAL A 116 -10.95 3.73 27.87
N THR A 117 -10.06 3.50 28.83
CA THR A 117 -9.52 4.53 29.71
C THR A 117 -8.00 4.53 29.62
N PRO A 118 -7.33 5.67 29.37
CA PRO A 118 -5.88 5.75 29.39
C PRO A 118 -5.36 5.59 30.83
N GLU A 119 -4.31 4.79 31.04
CA GLU A 119 -3.64 4.63 32.35
C GLU A 119 -2.72 5.82 32.67
N LYS A 120 -2.21 6.47 31.63
CA LYS A 120 -1.43 7.70 31.69
C LYS A 120 -1.67 8.48 30.41
N GLU A 121 -1.66 9.81 30.49
CA GLU A 121 -1.67 10.66 29.29
C GLU A 121 -0.51 10.19 28.39
N ALA A 122 -0.86 9.71 27.19
CA ALA A 122 0.13 9.21 26.26
C ALA A 122 1.17 10.32 26.05
N PRO A 123 2.48 10.02 26.03
CA PRO A 123 3.40 10.98 25.46
C PRO A 123 2.84 11.34 24.08
N ALA A 124 2.80 12.64 23.77
CA ALA A 124 2.34 13.12 22.48
C ALA A 124 2.94 12.22 21.39
N PRO A 125 2.16 11.80 20.38
CA PRO A 125 2.67 10.96 19.31
C PRO A 125 4.01 11.54 18.86
N PRO A 126 5.06 10.71 18.67
CA PRO A 126 6.36 11.21 18.24
C PRO A 126 6.11 12.18 17.09
N ALA A 127 6.76 13.35 17.15
CA ALA A 127 6.60 14.41 16.17
C ALA A 127 6.45 13.76 14.77
N ALA A 128 5.35 14.09 14.08
CA ALA A 128 4.97 13.43 12.83
C ALA A 128 6.24 13.20 12.02
N PRO A 129 6.56 11.94 11.62
CA PRO A 129 7.82 11.65 10.98
C PRO A 129 7.97 12.64 9.83
N GLY A 130 9.09 13.38 9.82
CA GLY A 130 9.38 14.29 8.73
C GLY A 130 9.38 13.53 7.40
N ASN A 131 9.38 14.27 6.30
CA ASN A 131 9.29 13.67 4.96
C ASN A 131 10.25 12.48 4.80
N VAL A 132 9.69 11.33 4.40
CA VAL A 132 10.46 10.09 4.21
C VAL A 132 10.96 10.05 2.78
N LYS A 133 12.27 9.82 2.59
CA LYS A 133 12.89 9.76 1.25
C LYS A 133 13.14 8.32 0.82
N LEU A 134 12.73 7.99 -0.40
CA LEU A 134 13.10 6.80 -1.14
C LEU A 134 13.82 7.24 -2.43
N PRO A 135 14.56 6.37 -3.13
CA PRO A 135 15.21 6.76 -4.39
C PRO A 135 14.18 7.31 -5.41
N GLY A 136 14.34 8.59 -5.76
CA GLY A 136 13.47 9.34 -6.68
C GLY A 136 12.11 9.77 -6.09
N ILE A 137 11.88 9.59 -4.79
CA ILE A 137 10.58 9.86 -4.15
C ILE A 137 10.76 10.54 -2.80
N THR A 138 9.90 11.51 -2.52
CA THR A 138 9.67 12.03 -1.17
C THR A 138 8.22 11.79 -0.76
N ILE A 139 8.00 11.11 0.36
CA ILE A 139 6.69 11.03 1.02
C ILE A 139 6.52 12.33 1.81
N ASN A 140 5.72 13.24 1.25
CA ASN A 140 5.45 14.56 1.79
C ASN A 140 4.27 14.48 2.77
N ILE A 141 4.58 14.42 4.06
CA ILE A 141 3.59 14.25 5.14
C ILE A 141 2.77 15.54 5.35
N GLU A 142 3.37 16.69 5.06
CA GLU A 142 2.71 17.99 5.14
C GLU A 142 1.57 18.08 4.11
N GLU A 143 1.89 17.78 2.85
CA GLU A 143 0.96 17.77 1.71
C GLU A 143 0.08 16.52 1.64
N GLY A 144 0.41 15.47 2.41
CA GLY A 144 -0.25 14.16 2.29
C GLY A 144 -0.06 13.54 0.91
N ALA A 145 1.14 13.68 0.33
CA ALA A 145 1.42 13.35 -1.06
C ALA A 145 2.70 12.51 -1.23
N VAL A 146 2.78 11.78 -2.34
CA VAL A 146 4.03 11.21 -2.83
C VAL A 146 4.55 12.12 -3.93
N ASP A 147 5.68 12.78 -3.68
CA ASP A 147 6.39 13.62 -4.63
C ASP A 147 7.43 12.76 -5.36
N VAL A 148 7.19 12.49 -6.65
CA VAL A 148 8.06 11.66 -7.49
C VAL A 148 8.89 12.56 -8.41
N GLU A 149 10.21 12.40 -8.41
CA GLU A 149 11.11 13.13 -9.29
C GLU A 149 10.95 12.68 -10.74
N GLY A 150 10.80 13.63 -11.66
CA GLY A 150 10.61 13.35 -13.07
C GLY A 150 11.14 14.42 -14.00
N THR A 151 11.03 14.12 -15.30
CA THR A 151 11.49 14.95 -16.40
C THR A 151 10.42 15.00 -17.48
N VAL A 152 10.12 16.18 -18.03
CA VAL A 152 9.18 16.30 -19.17
C VAL A 152 9.79 15.65 -20.41
N CYS A 153 9.04 14.78 -21.07
CA CYS A 153 9.52 14.03 -22.24
C CYS A 153 9.07 14.64 -23.57
N LEU A 154 7.86 15.19 -23.60
CA LEU A 154 7.18 15.53 -24.85
C LEU A 154 6.36 16.81 -24.70
N HIS A 155 6.24 17.53 -25.81
CA HIS A 155 5.37 18.70 -25.98
C HIS A 155 4.28 18.50 -27.05
N ALA A 156 4.34 17.40 -27.79
CA ALA A 156 3.39 17.05 -28.83
C ALA A 156 3.36 15.53 -29.03
N GLY A 157 2.26 15.02 -29.55
CA GLY A 157 2.08 13.60 -29.84
C GLY A 157 0.98 12.96 -29.00
N MET A 158 0.61 11.75 -29.41
CA MET A 158 -0.39 10.92 -28.74
C MET A 158 0.15 10.38 -27.42
N LEU A 159 -0.74 10.22 -26.45
CA LEU A 159 -0.42 9.75 -25.11
C LEU A 159 -1.06 8.40 -24.82
N GLU A 160 -0.23 7.42 -24.46
CA GLU A 160 -0.68 6.21 -23.77
C GLU A 160 -0.48 6.32 -22.25
N PHE A 161 0.42 7.21 -21.82
CA PHE A 161 0.80 7.38 -20.41
C PHE A 161 0.87 8.85 -20.00
N VAL A 162 0.52 9.10 -18.74
CA VAL A 162 0.90 10.34 -18.05
C VAL A 162 2.36 10.26 -17.64
N ALA A 163 2.76 9.11 -17.08
CA ALA A 163 4.13 8.92 -16.62
C ALA A 163 4.61 7.49 -16.83
N CYS A 164 5.88 7.37 -17.19
CA CYS A 164 6.59 6.11 -17.30
C CYS A 164 7.92 6.15 -16.53
N THR A 165 8.52 4.99 -16.30
CA THR A 165 9.90 4.93 -15.81
C THR A 165 10.85 5.37 -16.90
N LYS A 166 11.90 6.12 -16.55
CA LYS A 166 12.93 6.52 -17.49
C LYS A 166 13.55 5.32 -18.22
N GLY A 167 13.66 5.43 -19.54
CA GLY A 167 14.17 4.44 -20.48
C GLY A 167 13.14 3.46 -21.01
N THR A 168 11.83 3.74 -20.91
CA THR A 168 10.76 2.81 -21.32
C THR A 168 9.80 3.40 -22.36
N LYS A 169 8.89 4.31 -21.96
CA LYS A 169 7.75 4.77 -22.77
C LYS A 169 7.74 6.28 -23.02
N GLU A 170 8.91 6.94 -23.03
CA GLU A 170 8.99 8.40 -23.15
C GLU A 170 8.41 8.98 -24.43
N HIS A 171 8.33 8.19 -25.50
CA HIS A 171 7.77 8.61 -26.80
C HIS A 171 6.24 8.76 -26.79
N GLU A 172 5.59 8.35 -25.70
CA GLU A 172 4.13 8.36 -25.52
C GLU A 172 3.72 8.71 -24.07
N SER A 173 4.64 9.38 -23.34
CA SER A 173 4.48 9.80 -21.94
C SER A 173 4.77 11.28 -21.76
N ILE A 174 4.03 11.96 -20.87
CA ILE A 174 4.34 13.35 -20.51
C ILE A 174 5.61 13.42 -19.66
N VAL A 175 5.75 12.53 -18.68
CA VAL A 175 6.85 12.56 -17.70
C VAL A 175 7.56 11.22 -17.58
N ALA A 176 8.90 11.23 -17.64
CA ALA A 176 9.74 10.11 -17.23
C ALA A 176 10.13 10.28 -15.77
N VAL A 177 9.80 9.32 -14.92
CA VAL A 177 10.19 9.32 -13.50
C VAL A 177 11.49 8.56 -13.29
N ASP A 178 12.31 9.07 -12.37
CA ASP A 178 13.57 8.43 -11.96
C ASP A 178 13.32 7.30 -10.91
N ALA A 179 12.13 7.28 -10.30
CA ALA A 179 11.77 6.31 -9.28
C ALA A 179 11.31 4.96 -9.84
N ARG A 180 11.59 3.88 -9.09
CA ARG A 180 11.01 2.56 -9.38
C ARG A 180 9.50 2.54 -9.09
N PRO A 181 8.67 1.96 -9.97
CA PRO A 181 7.23 1.80 -9.75
C PRO A 181 6.87 1.14 -8.41
N MET A 182 7.62 0.12 -7.96
CA MET A 182 7.44 -0.50 -6.64
C MET A 182 7.66 0.47 -5.48
N HIS A 183 8.56 1.46 -5.62
CA HIS A 183 8.75 2.48 -4.59
C HIS A 183 7.55 3.43 -4.53
N ILE A 184 6.98 3.79 -5.68
CA ILE A 184 5.76 4.61 -5.77
C ILE A 184 4.60 3.89 -5.09
N HIS A 185 4.40 2.60 -5.42
CA HIS A 185 3.42 1.75 -4.75
C HIS A 185 3.60 1.75 -3.24
N THR A 186 4.83 1.51 -2.77
CA THR A 186 5.16 1.45 -1.34
C THR A 186 4.86 2.79 -0.64
N ALA A 187 5.22 3.91 -1.27
CA ALA A 187 4.98 5.24 -0.74
C ALA A 187 3.48 5.55 -0.60
N LEU A 188 2.67 5.17 -1.59
CA LEU A 188 1.21 5.33 -1.53
C LEU A 188 0.60 4.49 -0.39
N LEU A 189 1.07 3.26 -0.18
CA LEU A 189 0.64 2.43 0.95
C LEU A 189 1.00 3.07 2.30
N LEU A 190 2.19 3.66 2.43
CA LEU A 190 2.61 4.34 3.65
C LEU A 190 1.75 5.58 3.96
N LEU A 191 1.12 6.20 2.95
CA LEU A 191 0.12 7.26 3.12
C LEU A 191 -1.31 6.73 3.33
N GLY A 192 -1.50 5.41 3.40
CA GLY A 192 -2.80 4.78 3.60
C GLY A 192 -3.69 4.72 2.36
N ALA A 193 -3.10 4.86 1.16
CA ALA A 193 -3.83 4.63 -0.08
C ALA A 193 -4.34 3.18 -0.15
N GLN A 194 -5.53 2.99 -0.71
CA GLN A 194 -6.12 1.66 -0.88
C GLN A 194 -5.63 1.04 -2.20
N PRO A 195 -4.81 -0.02 -2.20
CA PRO A 195 -4.45 -0.70 -3.43
C PRO A 195 -5.65 -1.51 -3.94
N GLY A 196 -5.72 -1.70 -5.26
CA GLY A 196 -6.67 -2.62 -5.86
C GLY A 196 -5.99 -3.59 -6.82
N ASN A 197 -6.42 -3.54 -8.08
CA ASN A 197 -5.88 -4.36 -9.15
C ASN A 197 -6.02 -3.61 -10.48
N PRO A 198 -5.08 -3.79 -11.43
CA PRO A 198 -5.28 -3.34 -12.80
C PRO A 198 -6.39 -4.17 -13.48
N ALA A 199 -6.85 -3.73 -14.64
CA ALA A 199 -7.79 -4.52 -15.43
C ALA A 199 -7.13 -5.85 -15.81
N MET A 200 -7.85 -6.96 -15.67
CA MET A 200 -7.30 -8.28 -15.97
C MET A 200 -8.37 -9.25 -16.44
N ARG A 201 -7.98 -10.23 -17.26
CA ARG A 201 -8.82 -11.36 -17.64
C ARG A 201 -8.28 -12.59 -16.92
N ARG A 202 -9.15 -13.32 -16.22
CA ARG A 202 -8.77 -14.60 -15.59
C ARG A 202 -9.62 -15.72 -16.15
N LEU A 203 -8.99 -16.88 -16.31
CA LEU A 203 -9.68 -18.12 -16.61
C LEU A 203 -10.23 -18.68 -15.29
N LEU A 204 -11.54 -18.86 -15.20
CA LEU A 204 -12.15 -19.66 -14.15
C LEU A 204 -12.22 -21.10 -14.64
N GLU A 205 -11.55 -22.00 -13.93
CA GLU A 205 -11.48 -23.42 -14.30
C GLU A 205 -12.75 -24.21 -13.97
N GLU A 206 -13.64 -23.66 -13.14
CA GLU A 206 -14.97 -24.21 -12.92
C GLU A 206 -15.85 -23.94 -14.17
N ASP A 207 -16.49 -25.00 -14.68
CA ASP A 207 -17.33 -25.03 -15.90
C ASP A 207 -16.61 -24.82 -17.26
N GLY A 208 -15.47 -25.49 -17.47
CA GLY A 208 -14.90 -25.64 -18.82
C GLY A 208 -14.10 -24.45 -19.34
N GLY A 209 -13.66 -23.56 -18.44
CA GLY A 209 -12.75 -22.46 -18.77
C GLY A 209 -13.47 -21.24 -19.30
N ARG A 210 -14.10 -20.45 -18.42
CA ARG A 210 -14.67 -19.14 -18.80
C ARG A 210 -13.67 -18.02 -18.50
N TRP A 211 -13.38 -17.20 -19.51
CA TRP A 211 -12.68 -15.94 -19.31
C TRP A 211 -13.61 -14.93 -18.64
N VAL A 212 -13.22 -14.45 -17.46
CA VAL A 212 -13.92 -13.38 -16.75
C VAL A 212 -13.05 -12.13 -16.74
N GLU A 213 -13.67 -11.02 -17.12
CA GLU A 213 -13.04 -9.70 -17.11
C GLU A 213 -13.23 -9.05 -15.75
N TYR A 214 -12.14 -8.63 -15.15
CA TYR A 214 -12.13 -7.91 -13.89
C TYR A 214 -11.78 -6.46 -14.20
N PRO A 215 -12.67 -5.50 -13.88
CA PRO A 215 -12.37 -4.09 -14.06
C PRO A 215 -11.24 -3.67 -13.11
N PRO A 216 -10.53 -2.57 -13.42
CA PRO A 216 -9.55 -2.04 -12.49
C PRO A 216 -10.24 -1.56 -11.21
N ARG A 217 -9.52 -1.67 -10.09
CA ARG A 217 -9.97 -1.25 -8.76
C ARG A 217 -8.82 -0.54 -8.06
N GLY A 218 -9.16 0.27 -7.06
CA GLY A 218 -8.19 0.95 -6.21
C GLY A 218 -8.79 2.20 -5.59
N GLY A 219 -8.08 2.77 -4.62
CA GLY A 219 -8.40 4.07 -4.05
C GLY A 219 -8.04 5.19 -5.03
N PRO A 220 -8.79 6.31 -5.02
CA PRO A 220 -8.50 7.46 -5.87
C PRO A 220 -7.20 8.17 -5.47
N VAL A 221 -6.39 8.53 -6.46
CA VAL A 221 -5.15 9.29 -6.34
C VAL A 221 -5.21 10.48 -7.30
N HIS A 222 -5.17 11.69 -6.75
CA HIS A 222 -5.09 12.91 -7.55
C HIS A 222 -3.65 13.11 -8.04
N VAL A 223 -3.51 13.50 -9.30
CA VAL A 223 -2.22 13.61 -10.00
C VAL A 223 -2.02 15.05 -10.49
N SER A 224 -0.89 15.63 -10.13
CA SER A 224 -0.47 16.97 -10.55
C SER A 224 1.02 17.03 -10.89
N LEU A 225 1.41 18.03 -11.67
CA LEU A 225 2.80 18.40 -11.88
C LEU A 225 3.14 19.63 -11.05
N VAL A 226 4.27 19.57 -10.37
CA VAL A 226 4.84 20.66 -9.59
C VAL A 226 6.18 21.06 -10.21
N PHE A 227 6.35 22.34 -10.50
CA PHE A 227 7.54 22.88 -11.16
C PHE A 227 7.74 24.35 -10.82
N ALA A 228 8.94 24.88 -11.10
CA ALA A 228 9.21 26.30 -10.93
C ALA A 228 8.60 27.10 -12.08
N GLY A 229 7.86 28.16 -11.78
CA GLY A 229 7.43 29.16 -12.75
C GLY A 229 8.55 30.13 -13.12
N ASP A 230 8.27 30.98 -14.10
CA ASP A 230 9.23 31.99 -14.60
C ASP A 230 9.67 32.99 -13.51
N ASP A 231 8.84 33.20 -12.49
CA ASP A 231 9.14 34.05 -11.33
C ASP A 231 9.88 33.31 -10.20
N GLY A 232 10.25 32.05 -10.42
CA GLY A 232 10.90 31.18 -9.46
C GLY A 232 9.98 30.61 -8.38
N LYS A 233 8.69 30.93 -8.39
CA LYS A 233 7.73 30.34 -7.44
C LYS A 233 7.32 28.94 -7.89
N THR A 234 7.07 28.08 -6.92
CA THR A 234 6.51 26.75 -7.18
C THR A 234 5.08 26.89 -7.71
N ILE A 235 4.84 26.35 -8.89
CA ILE A 235 3.54 26.18 -9.51
C ILE A 235 3.14 24.73 -9.37
N GLU A 236 1.88 24.49 -9.04
CA GLU A 236 1.27 23.17 -9.09
C GLU A 236 0.05 23.20 -10.02
N ARG A 237 0.03 22.30 -11.00
CA ARG A 237 -1.03 22.20 -12.01
C ARG A 237 -1.57 20.76 -12.10
N PRO A 238 -2.90 20.56 -12.07
CA PRO A 238 -3.47 19.23 -12.27
C PRO A 238 -3.09 18.66 -13.64
N ILE A 239 -2.89 17.34 -13.72
CA ILE A 239 -2.30 16.73 -14.92
C ILE A 239 -3.12 16.93 -16.19
N GLY A 240 -4.45 16.99 -16.08
CA GLY A 240 -5.38 17.17 -17.19
C GLY A 240 -5.28 18.55 -17.86
N ASP A 241 -4.55 19.50 -17.29
CA ASP A 241 -4.23 20.75 -18.00
C ASP A 241 -3.30 20.50 -19.20
N PHE A 242 -2.49 19.44 -19.13
CA PHE A 242 -1.48 19.08 -20.13
C PHE A 242 -1.95 17.98 -21.08
N ILE A 243 -3.24 17.64 -21.05
CA ILE A 243 -3.85 16.60 -21.87
C ILE A 243 -5.08 17.18 -22.54
N THR A 244 -5.15 17.04 -23.86
CA THR A 244 -6.34 17.42 -24.64
C THR A 244 -6.75 16.25 -25.52
N ARG A 245 -8.04 16.22 -25.87
CA ARG A 245 -8.51 15.31 -26.89
C ARG A 245 -7.83 15.64 -28.23
N ALA A 246 -7.29 14.62 -28.89
CA ALA A 246 -6.78 14.73 -30.24
C ALA A 246 -7.94 15.11 -31.18
N ALA A 247 -7.67 15.95 -32.17
CA ALA A 247 -8.65 16.22 -33.21
C ALA A 247 -8.99 14.90 -33.93
N ASP A 248 -10.26 14.69 -34.25
CA ASP A 248 -10.76 13.48 -34.93
C ASP A 248 -10.12 13.26 -36.33
N ASP A 249 -9.31 14.21 -36.79
CA ASP A 249 -8.78 14.25 -38.13
C ASP A 249 -7.25 14.12 -38.17
N ILE A 250 -6.80 12.96 -38.64
CA ILE A 250 -5.55 12.87 -39.39
C ILE A 250 -5.75 13.70 -40.68
N GLY A 251 -5.65 15.03 -40.56
CA GLY A 251 -5.57 15.99 -41.66
C GLY A 251 -6.86 16.68 -42.11
N GLY A 252 -7.76 17.12 -41.23
CA GLY A 252 -9.12 17.43 -41.68
C GLY A 252 -9.99 18.36 -40.87
N ALA A 253 -9.47 19.38 -40.18
CA ALA A 253 -10.20 20.49 -39.55
C ALA A 253 -11.36 20.10 -38.59
N PRO A 254 -11.41 20.68 -37.37
CA PRO A 254 -12.37 20.27 -36.35
C PRO A 254 -13.80 20.29 -36.88
N GLY A 255 -14.51 19.16 -36.69
CA GLY A 255 -15.92 19.03 -37.03
C GLY A 255 -16.68 20.21 -36.43
N ALA A 256 -17.36 20.97 -37.29
CA ALA A 256 -18.13 22.15 -36.89
C ALA A 256 -19.25 21.73 -35.92
N GLY A 257 -18.95 21.70 -34.62
CA GLY A 257 -19.90 21.27 -33.59
C GLY A 257 -19.31 20.82 -32.25
N GLU A 258 -18.00 20.51 -32.14
CA GLU A 258 -17.42 20.15 -30.84
C GLU A 258 -17.25 21.37 -29.92
N GLU A 259 -17.83 21.31 -28.72
CA GLU A 259 -17.67 22.34 -27.70
C GLU A 259 -16.29 22.21 -27.02
N VAL A 260 -15.76 23.32 -26.48
CA VAL A 260 -14.45 23.34 -25.79
C VAL A 260 -14.40 22.36 -24.61
N GLU A 261 -15.53 22.09 -23.96
CA GLU A 261 -15.61 21.12 -22.86
C GLU A 261 -15.35 19.68 -23.32
N ASP A 262 -15.73 19.31 -24.54
CA ASP A 262 -15.56 17.95 -25.09
C ASP A 262 -14.09 17.58 -25.34
N ARG A 263 -13.21 18.58 -25.38
CA ARG A 263 -11.76 18.40 -25.58
C ARG A 263 -10.98 18.26 -24.27
N LYS A 264 -11.61 18.52 -23.12
CA LYS A 264 -10.94 18.50 -21.83
C LYS A 264 -10.73 17.07 -21.34
N PHE A 265 -9.53 16.80 -20.81
CA PHE A 265 -9.27 15.51 -20.16
C PHE A 265 -10.23 15.32 -18.96
N PRO A 266 -10.92 14.17 -18.85
CA PRO A 266 -12.11 14.06 -18.01
C PRO A 266 -11.81 13.98 -16.51
N THR A 267 -10.54 13.77 -16.12
CA THR A 267 -10.18 13.58 -14.71
C THR A 267 -8.73 13.92 -14.42
N ASN A 268 -8.45 14.29 -13.18
CA ASN A 268 -7.10 14.38 -12.63
C ASN A 268 -6.86 13.28 -11.58
N THR A 269 -7.78 12.33 -11.47
CA THR A 269 -7.83 11.31 -10.43
C THR A 269 -7.79 9.94 -11.06
N PHE A 270 -6.81 9.14 -10.64
CA PHE A 270 -6.53 7.79 -11.12
C PHE A 270 -6.77 6.78 -10.00
N LEU A 271 -6.98 5.51 -10.35
CA LEU A 271 -7.10 4.43 -9.38
C LEU A 271 -5.72 3.89 -9.01
N PHE A 272 -5.48 3.66 -7.72
CA PHE A 272 -4.31 2.93 -7.26
C PHE A 272 -4.45 1.42 -7.51
N ALA A 273 -4.21 1.03 -8.76
CA ALA A 273 -4.31 -0.34 -9.24
C ALA A 273 -3.22 -1.26 -8.68
N GLY A 274 -2.00 -0.74 -8.54
CA GLY A 274 -0.92 -1.41 -7.84
C GLY A 274 -0.16 -2.48 -8.63
N SER A 275 -0.28 -2.56 -9.96
CA SER A 275 0.38 -3.55 -10.84
C SER A 275 0.11 -5.02 -10.46
N GLN A 276 0.85 -5.95 -11.08
CA GLN A 276 0.79 -7.37 -10.78
C GLN A 276 2.12 -7.90 -10.25
N LEU A 277 2.03 -8.93 -9.41
CA LEU A 277 3.17 -9.73 -8.97
C LEU A 277 3.18 -11.05 -9.74
N HIS A 278 4.22 -11.29 -10.54
CA HIS A 278 4.36 -12.47 -11.38
C HIS A 278 5.54 -13.35 -10.94
N GLY A 279 5.33 -14.67 -10.92
CA GLY A 279 6.38 -15.66 -10.68
C GLY A 279 5.83 -16.97 -10.11
N ASP A 280 6.23 -18.08 -10.74
CA ASP A 280 5.71 -19.44 -10.46
C ASP A 280 6.74 -20.35 -9.77
N GLY A 281 7.88 -19.80 -9.32
CA GLY A 281 8.99 -20.55 -8.72
C GLY A 281 9.46 -20.01 -7.35
N PRO A 282 10.41 -20.69 -6.69
CA PRO A 282 10.98 -20.22 -5.44
C PRO A 282 11.79 -18.93 -5.66
N GLY A 283 11.41 -17.86 -4.99
CA GLY A 283 12.06 -16.54 -5.09
C GLY A 283 11.07 -15.39 -4.93
N PRO A 284 11.54 -14.13 -4.87
CA PRO A 284 10.67 -12.98 -4.83
C PRO A 284 9.91 -12.86 -6.16
N ARG A 285 8.59 -12.63 -6.07
CA ARG A 285 7.78 -12.34 -7.26
C ARG A 285 8.24 -11.02 -7.89
N ARG A 286 8.20 -10.97 -9.22
CA ARG A 286 8.52 -9.77 -10.00
C ARG A 286 7.32 -8.84 -10.01
N TYR A 287 7.55 -7.57 -9.69
CA TYR A 287 6.56 -6.51 -9.85
C TYR A 287 6.57 -6.06 -11.30
N LEU A 288 5.50 -6.31 -12.06
CA LEU A 288 5.52 -6.17 -13.52
C LEU A 288 5.82 -4.74 -13.96
N ALA A 289 5.26 -3.74 -13.28
CA ALA A 289 5.52 -2.33 -13.58
C ALA A 289 7.01 -1.97 -13.48
N ASP A 290 7.79 -2.61 -12.60
CA ASP A 290 9.25 -2.34 -12.52
C ASP A 290 9.98 -2.75 -13.81
N GLY A 291 9.42 -3.68 -14.58
CA GLY A 291 9.96 -4.12 -15.87
C GLY A 291 9.38 -3.36 -17.06
N SER A 292 8.06 -3.11 -17.08
CA SER A 292 7.39 -2.39 -18.18
C SER A 292 7.55 -0.88 -18.11
N GLY A 293 7.73 -0.34 -16.91
CA GLY A 293 7.79 1.08 -16.63
C GLY A 293 6.43 1.78 -16.67
N HIS A 294 5.31 1.05 -16.63
CA HIS A 294 3.96 1.61 -16.66
C HIS A 294 3.58 2.22 -15.29
N VAL A 295 3.82 3.52 -15.11
CA VAL A 295 3.56 4.21 -13.84
C VAL A 295 2.12 4.73 -13.78
N ILE A 296 1.73 5.60 -14.71
CA ILE A 296 0.38 6.14 -14.81
C ILE A 296 -0.09 6.03 -16.25
N SER A 297 -1.05 5.15 -16.51
CA SER A 297 -1.54 4.91 -17.86
C SER A 297 -2.86 5.61 -18.14
N ILE A 298 -3.02 6.05 -19.39
CA ILE A 298 -4.28 6.50 -19.98
C ILE A 298 -4.96 5.29 -20.65
N SER A 299 -4.19 4.54 -21.46
CA SER A 299 -4.60 3.26 -22.02
C SER A 299 -4.47 2.13 -20.99
N THR A 300 -5.24 1.05 -21.15
CA THR A 300 -5.22 -0.09 -20.22
C THR A 300 -4.26 -1.18 -20.70
N PHE A 301 -3.19 -1.45 -19.95
CA PHE A 301 -2.20 -2.50 -20.26
C PHE A 301 -2.30 -3.71 -19.32
N GLY A 302 -2.84 -3.49 -18.11
CA GLY A 302 -3.07 -4.55 -17.14
C GLY A 302 -1.92 -4.74 -16.14
N ASP A 303 -0.88 -3.92 -16.18
CA ASP A 303 0.26 -3.97 -15.27
C ASP A 303 0.68 -2.60 -14.73
N GLU A 304 -0.07 -1.53 -15.02
CA GLU A 304 0.17 -0.18 -14.52
C GLU A 304 0.01 -0.03 -12.98
N VAL A 305 0.73 0.94 -12.39
CA VAL A 305 0.58 1.29 -10.96
C VAL A 305 -0.67 2.12 -10.71
N LEU A 306 -0.89 3.15 -11.53
CA LEU A 306 -2.08 4.00 -11.53
C LEU A 306 -2.77 3.93 -12.90
N CYS A 307 -4.09 3.79 -12.92
CA CYS A 307 -4.87 3.69 -14.15
C CYS A 307 -6.11 4.58 -14.13
N LEU A 308 -6.68 4.89 -15.29
CA LEU A 308 -8.01 5.48 -15.35
C LEU A 308 -9.09 4.50 -14.84
N PRO A 309 -10.22 5.00 -14.31
CA PRO A 309 -11.38 4.15 -14.06
C PRO A 309 -11.93 3.56 -15.36
N GLY A 310 -12.17 2.24 -15.39
CA GLY A 310 -12.66 1.54 -16.58
C GLY A 310 -11.55 0.98 -17.47
N VAL A 311 -11.94 0.36 -18.59
CA VAL A 311 -11.01 -0.21 -19.57
C VAL A 311 -10.95 0.73 -20.77
N HIS A 312 -9.75 1.16 -21.13
CA HIS A 312 -9.47 2.11 -22.20
C HIS A 312 -8.60 1.44 -23.25
N GLY A 313 -9.16 1.23 -24.44
CA GLY A 313 -8.49 0.50 -25.53
C GLY A 313 -7.40 1.33 -26.22
N HIS A 314 -6.53 0.63 -26.96
CA HIS A 314 -5.47 1.20 -27.79
C HIS A 314 -5.89 1.33 -29.28
N ASP A 315 -7.14 0.99 -29.62
CA ASP A 315 -7.61 0.98 -31.01
C ASP A 315 -8.01 2.38 -31.48
N ASN A 316 -7.71 2.69 -32.75
CA ASN A 316 -7.90 3.99 -33.43
C ASN A 316 -9.33 4.58 -33.39
N GLY A 317 -10.33 3.86 -32.87
CA GLY A 317 -11.72 4.33 -32.75
C GLY A 317 -12.13 4.76 -31.33
N ALA A 318 -11.23 4.68 -30.35
CA ALA A 318 -11.44 5.17 -28.99
C ALA A 318 -10.92 6.61 -28.82
N LEU A 319 -11.42 7.33 -27.81
CA LEU A 319 -10.98 8.69 -27.46
C LEU A 319 -9.45 8.77 -27.39
N ILE A 320 -8.81 9.42 -28.38
CA ILE A 320 -7.35 9.54 -28.41
C ILE A 320 -6.94 10.84 -27.72
N TRP A 321 -5.99 10.73 -26.80
CA TRP A 321 -5.46 11.85 -26.02
C TRP A 321 -4.10 12.26 -26.55
N GLU A 322 -3.87 13.56 -26.64
CA GLU A 322 -2.59 14.15 -27.03
C GLU A 322 -2.12 15.17 -26.01
N ILE A 323 -0.86 15.56 -26.13
CA ILE A 323 -0.24 16.55 -25.24
C ILE A 323 -0.80 17.93 -25.54
N ASN A 324 -1.23 18.62 -24.49
CA ASN A 324 -1.39 20.06 -24.50
C ASN A 324 -0.12 20.71 -23.92
N PRO A 325 0.73 21.36 -24.73
CA PRO A 325 1.96 21.98 -24.24
C PRO A 325 1.74 23.28 -23.48
N ALA A 326 0.51 23.81 -23.45
CA ALA A 326 0.23 25.10 -22.83
C ALA A 326 0.59 25.12 -21.33
N GLY A 327 1.64 25.87 -20.99
CA GLY A 327 2.13 26.00 -19.62
C GLY A 327 2.90 24.78 -19.10
N LEU A 328 3.20 23.80 -19.95
CA LEU A 328 4.07 22.67 -19.62
C LEU A 328 5.53 23.13 -19.71
N PRO A 329 6.41 22.83 -18.73
CA PRO A 329 7.83 23.13 -18.82
C PRO A 329 8.50 22.49 -20.03
N ASP A 330 9.60 23.06 -20.52
CA ASP A 330 10.36 22.56 -21.67
C ASP A 330 10.70 21.07 -21.57
N VAL A 331 10.76 20.38 -22.72
CA VAL A 331 11.26 19.00 -22.78
C VAL A 331 12.65 18.93 -22.14
N GLY A 332 12.84 17.97 -21.23
CA GLY A 332 14.05 17.82 -20.43
C GLY A 332 14.04 18.60 -19.11
N ALA A 333 13.06 19.48 -18.87
CA ALA A 333 12.92 20.18 -17.60
C ALA A 333 12.57 19.21 -16.46
N LYS A 334 13.16 19.47 -15.28
CA LYS A 334 12.86 18.72 -14.07
C LYS A 334 11.55 19.18 -13.46
N VAL A 335 10.71 18.20 -13.13
CA VAL A 335 9.40 18.39 -12.51
C VAL A 335 9.20 17.39 -11.38
N THR A 336 8.25 17.66 -10.51
CA THR A 336 7.77 16.70 -9.51
C THR A 336 6.37 16.25 -9.90
N LEU A 337 6.20 14.95 -10.11
CA LEU A 337 4.91 14.31 -10.26
C LEU A 337 4.35 14.05 -8.85
N ARG A 338 3.34 14.83 -8.46
CA ARG A 338 2.75 14.78 -7.13
C ARG A 338 1.49 13.91 -7.13
N LEU A 339 1.47 12.91 -6.25
CA LEU A 339 0.40 11.92 -6.12
C LEU A 339 -0.27 12.06 -4.75
N ARG A 340 -1.52 12.52 -4.71
CA ARG A 340 -2.29 12.68 -3.46
C ARG A 340 -3.39 11.62 -3.35
N PRO A 341 -3.24 10.58 -2.51
CA PRO A 341 -4.31 9.62 -2.27
C PRO A 341 -5.46 10.24 -1.48
N ARG A 342 -6.68 10.14 -2.00
CA ARG A 342 -7.90 10.54 -1.29
C ARG A 342 -8.28 9.45 -0.29
N GLY A 343 -8.12 9.74 1.00
CA GLY A 343 -8.36 8.79 2.09
C GLY A 343 -7.40 8.92 3.30
N GLY A 344 -6.34 9.72 3.18
CA GLY A 344 -5.50 10.14 4.30
C GLY A 344 -6.26 11.08 5.25
N SER A 345 -5.93 11.04 6.55
CA SER A 345 -6.72 11.65 7.64
C SER A 345 -7.00 13.16 7.52
N LYS A 346 -6.30 13.90 6.65
CA LYS A 346 -6.43 15.37 6.54
C LYS A 346 -7.59 15.86 5.66
N ASP A 347 -8.12 15.04 4.75
CA ASP A 347 -9.16 15.49 3.80
C ASP A 347 -10.58 15.51 4.38
N ARG A 348 -10.80 14.99 5.60
CA ARG A 348 -12.12 15.05 6.25
C ARG A 348 -12.44 16.43 6.86
N ASP A 349 -11.41 17.26 7.07
CA ASP A 349 -11.55 18.61 7.64
C ASP A 349 -11.52 19.72 6.58
N ARG A 350 -11.44 19.36 5.30
CA ARG A 350 -11.52 20.29 4.17
C ARG A 350 -12.53 19.81 3.13
N SER A 351 -13.81 19.90 3.50
CA SER A 351 -14.88 20.14 2.54
C SER A 351 -15.39 21.57 2.73
N PRO A 352 -15.89 22.24 1.67
CA PRO A 352 -16.29 23.64 1.70
C PRO A 352 -17.37 23.97 2.74
#